data_AF-A0A3B9UUX3-F1
#
_entry.id   AF-A0A3B9UUX3-F1
#
_cell.length_a   1.000
_cell.length_b   1.000
_cell.length_c   1.000
_cell.angle_alpha   90.00
_cell.angle_beta   90.00
_cell.angle_gamma   90.00
#
_symmetry.space_group_name_H-M   'P 1'
#
loop_
_entity.id
_entity.type
_entity.pdbx_description
1 polymer ?
#
loop_
_entity_poly.entity_id
_entity_poly.type
_entity_poly.pdbx_seq_one_letter_code
_entity_poly.pdbx_strand_id
1 'polypeptide(L)'
;SKLLNIKEGDNIEISLDDKTVNAKVNHITEHYVSHYVYMSPKYYEKLFDDKVNYNAFSSKLKNKDVDQEDKLSKEMMKNPKIATINSTTSISDKFKKTMDSVDSVILVLIASAAALAYVVMYNLTNINISERMRELATIKVLGFYDKEVAGYVYRENIILSIIGTLAGLILGVFLHKYVITTAETDMVMFSREIKTMSFIYSSILTIVFSSLVNVVMYKKLKKINMVESLKSAE
;
A
#
# COMPACT_ATOMS: atom_id res chain seq x y z
N SER A 1 -20.01 -16.04 6.34
CA SER A 1 -18.84 -15.48 7.02
C SER A 1 -17.65 -16.36 6.68
N LYS A 2 -16.53 -15.77 6.23
CA LYS A 2 -15.30 -16.53 5.95
C LYS A 2 -14.70 -17.13 7.21
N LEU A 3 -14.79 -16.41 8.34
CA LEU A 3 -14.24 -16.82 9.62
C LEU A 3 -14.91 -18.09 10.16
N LEU A 4 -16.25 -18.14 10.13
CA LEU A 4 -17.03 -19.27 10.63
C LEU A 4 -17.40 -20.29 9.53
N ASN A 5 -17.00 -20.04 8.29
CA ASN A 5 -17.37 -20.83 7.11
C ASN A 5 -18.90 -21.09 6.94
N ILE A 6 -19.73 -20.11 7.30
CA ILE A 6 -21.20 -20.16 7.23
C ILE A 6 -21.78 -19.35 6.07
N LYS A 7 -22.98 -19.69 5.62
CA LYS A 7 -23.76 -19.01 4.59
C LYS A 7 -25.11 -18.53 5.13
N GLU A 8 -25.81 -17.72 4.35
CA GLU A 8 -27.19 -17.35 4.65
C GLU A 8 -28.06 -18.61 4.70
N GLY A 9 -28.90 -18.71 5.72
CA GLY A 9 -29.74 -19.87 5.99
C GLY A 9 -29.15 -20.86 7.00
N ASP A 10 -27.84 -20.83 7.26
CA ASP A 10 -27.19 -21.68 8.27
C ASP A 10 -27.55 -21.25 9.70
N ASN A 11 -27.34 -22.14 10.66
CA ASN A 11 -27.48 -21.81 12.09
C ASN A 11 -26.12 -21.48 12.70
N ILE A 12 -26.11 -20.56 13.64
CA ILE A 12 -24.96 -20.20 14.47
C ILE A 12 -25.31 -20.32 15.94
N GLU A 13 -24.34 -20.78 16.72
CA GLU A 13 -24.43 -20.81 18.17
C GLU A 13 -23.94 -19.46 18.72
N ILE A 14 -24.78 -18.82 19.54
CA ILE A 14 -24.49 -17.54 20.16
C ILE A 14 -24.55 -17.73 21.67
N SER A 15 -23.41 -17.52 22.33
CA SER A 15 -23.32 -17.50 23.79
C SER A 15 -23.32 -16.07 24.30
N LEU A 16 -24.24 -15.74 25.19
CA LEU A 16 -24.30 -14.49 25.92
C LEU A 16 -24.44 -14.81 27.41
N ASP A 17 -23.49 -14.33 28.21
CA ASP A 17 -23.33 -14.69 29.61
C ASP A 17 -23.33 -16.23 29.78
N ASP A 18 -24.28 -16.78 30.53
CA ASP A 18 -24.40 -18.23 30.76
C ASP A 18 -25.39 -18.93 29.81
N LYS A 19 -26.02 -18.18 28.87
CA LYS A 19 -27.02 -18.72 27.94
C LYS A 19 -26.43 -18.88 26.55
N THR A 20 -26.58 -20.09 26.00
CA THR A 20 -26.19 -20.38 24.61
C THR A 20 -27.42 -20.76 23.80
N VAL A 21 -27.60 -20.09 22.66
CA VAL A 21 -28.78 -20.23 21.80
C VAL A 21 -28.38 -20.47 20.35
N ASN A 22 -29.19 -21.23 19.62
CA ASN A 22 -29.03 -21.41 18.19
C ASN A 22 -29.88 -20.38 17.43
N ALA A 23 -29.23 -19.55 16.62
CA ALA A 23 -29.85 -18.53 15.81
C ALA A 23 -29.66 -18.81 14.31
N LYS A 24 -30.69 -18.54 13.51
CA LYS A 24 -30.61 -18.70 12.05
C LYS A 24 -30.06 -17.44 11.40
N VAL A 25 -29.08 -17.59 10.52
CA VAL A 25 -28.46 -16.49 9.78
C VAL A 25 -29.39 -16.07 8.65
N ASN A 26 -29.98 -14.87 8.76
CA ASN A 26 -30.82 -14.32 7.70
C ASN A 26 -29.99 -13.66 6.59
N HIS A 27 -29.01 -12.84 6.98
CA HIS A 27 -28.12 -12.14 6.05
C HIS A 27 -26.71 -11.99 6.61
N ILE A 28 -25.74 -11.82 5.72
CA ILE A 28 -24.33 -11.59 6.08
C ILE A 28 -23.87 -10.27 5.45
N THR A 29 -23.45 -9.31 6.29
CA THR A 29 -22.91 -8.02 5.85
C THR A 29 -21.40 -7.96 6.05
N GLU A 30 -20.73 -7.15 5.23
CA GLU A 30 -19.30 -6.91 5.34
C GLU A 30 -19.00 -5.90 6.45
N HIS A 31 -18.04 -6.24 7.32
CA HIS A 31 -17.47 -5.34 8.32
C HIS A 31 -15.96 -5.28 8.16
N TYR A 32 -15.41 -4.06 8.14
CA TYR A 32 -13.96 -3.85 8.04
C TYR A 32 -13.25 -3.98 9.38
N VAL A 33 -13.98 -3.81 10.49
CA VAL A 33 -13.47 -3.89 11.86
C VAL A 33 -14.46 -4.65 12.71
N SER A 34 -13.96 -5.65 13.45
CA SER A 34 -14.70 -6.53 14.34
C SER A 34 -15.83 -7.32 13.66
N HIS A 35 -16.44 -8.22 14.43
CA HIS A 35 -17.63 -8.98 14.02
C HIS A 35 -18.81 -8.57 14.88
N TYR A 36 -19.94 -8.32 14.24
CA TYR A 36 -21.18 -7.93 14.91
C TYR A 36 -22.31 -8.86 14.51
N VAL A 37 -23.16 -9.18 15.48
CA VAL A 37 -24.44 -9.84 15.24
C VAL A 37 -25.54 -8.81 15.42
N TYR A 38 -26.38 -8.68 14.40
CA TYR A 38 -27.55 -7.81 14.43
C TYR A 38 -28.82 -8.64 14.57
N MET A 39 -29.67 -8.29 15.53
CA MET A 39 -30.97 -8.93 15.70
C MET A 39 -32.03 -7.91 16.12
N SER A 40 -33.27 -8.17 15.74
CA SER A 40 -34.39 -7.36 16.20
C SER A 40 -34.71 -7.63 17.68
N PRO A 41 -35.22 -6.65 18.44
CA PRO A 41 -35.59 -6.85 19.84
C PRO A 41 -36.53 -8.04 20.06
N LYS A 42 -37.53 -8.20 19.20
CA LYS A 42 -38.48 -9.32 19.25
C LYS A 42 -37.80 -10.68 19.05
N TYR A 43 -36.77 -10.75 18.22
CA TYR A 43 -36.05 -11.99 17.97
C TYR A 43 -35.09 -12.32 19.11
N TYR A 44 -34.45 -11.32 19.71
CA TYR A 44 -33.65 -11.47 20.93
C TYR A 44 -34.51 -12.05 22.07
N GLU A 45 -35.66 -11.44 22.36
CA GLU A 45 -36.56 -11.87 23.43
C GLU A 45 -37.05 -13.31 23.21
N LYS A 46 -37.34 -13.69 21.96
CA LYS A 46 -37.73 -15.05 21.61
C LYS A 46 -36.61 -16.08 21.83
N LEU A 47 -35.36 -15.70 21.56
CA LEU A 47 -34.23 -16.64 21.63
C LEU A 47 -33.70 -16.80 23.06
N PHE A 48 -33.53 -15.69 23.79
CA PHE A 48 -32.90 -15.69 25.10
C PHE A 48 -33.91 -15.77 26.26
N ASP A 49 -35.20 -15.66 25.97
CA ASP A 49 -36.28 -15.58 26.96
C ASP A 49 -36.00 -14.51 28.02
N ASP A 50 -35.51 -13.35 27.55
CA ASP A 50 -35.13 -12.21 28.38
C ASP A 50 -35.38 -10.89 27.66
N LYS A 51 -35.63 -9.82 28.41
CA LYS A 51 -35.91 -8.48 27.86
C LYS A 51 -34.62 -7.80 27.39
N VAL A 52 -34.73 -7.01 26.32
CA VAL A 52 -33.59 -6.23 25.82
C VAL A 52 -33.20 -5.15 26.83
N ASN A 53 -31.94 -5.18 27.27
CA ASN A 53 -31.34 -4.14 28.09
C ASN A 53 -30.44 -3.25 27.23
N TYR A 54 -30.87 -2.00 26.99
CA TYR A 54 -30.07 -1.03 26.25
C TYR A 54 -28.94 -0.49 27.12
N ASN A 55 -27.70 -0.71 26.70
CA ASN A 55 -26.48 -0.29 27.41
C ASN A 55 -25.66 0.76 26.64
N ALA A 56 -26.08 1.16 25.45
CA ALA A 56 -25.37 2.11 24.61
C ALA A 56 -26.35 3.08 23.92
N PHE A 57 -25.89 4.31 23.72
CA PHE A 57 -26.58 5.33 22.93
C PHE A 57 -25.60 5.89 21.90
N SER A 58 -26.08 6.08 20.67
CA SER A 58 -25.31 6.67 19.59
C SER A 58 -25.99 7.93 19.08
N SER A 59 -25.26 9.03 18.98
CA SER A 59 -25.73 10.28 18.40
C SER A 59 -24.78 10.80 17.33
N LYS A 60 -25.33 11.40 16.28
CA LYS A 60 -24.55 12.09 15.25
C LYS A 60 -24.51 13.58 15.55
N LEU A 61 -23.33 14.11 15.84
CA LEU A 61 -23.12 15.54 16.01
C LEU A 61 -23.14 16.26 14.66
N LYS A 62 -23.69 17.49 14.64
CA LYS A 62 -23.73 18.33 13.43
C LYS A 62 -22.35 18.86 13.05
N ASN A 63 -21.55 19.22 14.07
CA ASN A 63 -20.17 19.67 13.90
C ASN A 63 -19.22 18.56 14.34
N LYS A 64 -18.14 18.35 13.58
CA LYS A 64 -17.15 17.28 13.79
C LYS A 64 -15.83 17.83 14.31
N ASP A 65 -15.91 18.72 15.30
CA ASP A 65 -14.76 19.36 15.91
C ASP A 65 -14.30 18.52 17.11
N VAL A 66 -13.06 18.03 17.07
CA VAL A 66 -12.48 17.15 18.10
C VAL A 66 -12.44 17.83 19.47
N ASP A 67 -12.16 19.14 19.52
CA ASP A 67 -12.09 19.87 20.78
C ASP A 67 -13.48 20.06 21.40
N GLN A 68 -14.52 20.23 20.56
CA GLN A 68 -15.90 20.27 21.02
C GLN A 68 -16.39 18.90 21.50
N GLU A 69 -16.04 17.83 20.78
CA GLU A 69 -16.35 16.45 21.16
C GLU A 69 -15.68 16.06 22.48
N ASP A 70 -14.43 16.45 22.69
CA ASP A 70 -13.68 16.18 23.92
C ASP A 70 -14.27 16.93 25.12
N LYS A 71 -14.70 18.19 24.92
CA LYS A 71 -15.40 18.96 25.97
C LYS A 71 -16.73 18.31 26.35
N LEU A 72 -17.55 17.96 25.35
CA LEU A 72 -18.83 17.28 25.58
C LEU A 72 -18.63 15.93 26.28
N SER A 73 -17.63 15.15 25.86
CA SER A 73 -17.30 13.87 26.47
C SER A 73 -16.92 14.04 27.95
N LYS A 74 -16.09 15.03 28.28
CA LYS A 74 -15.73 15.34 29.67
C LYS A 74 -16.93 15.78 30.51
N GLU A 75 -17.86 16.55 29.96
CA GLU A 75 -19.08 16.95 30.67
C GLU A 75 -20.00 15.77 30.92
N MET A 76 -20.24 14.93 29.90
CA MET A 76 -21.08 13.75 30.03
C MET A 76 -20.49 12.72 31.00
N MET A 77 -19.17 12.55 31.02
CA MET A 77 -18.48 11.68 31.98
C MET A 77 -18.62 12.13 33.44
N LYS A 78 -19.09 13.36 33.73
CA LYS A 78 -19.43 13.75 35.11
C LYS A 78 -20.65 12.99 35.64
N ASN A 79 -21.48 12.43 34.76
CA ASN A 79 -22.61 11.60 35.15
C ASN A 79 -22.11 10.18 35.51
N PRO A 80 -22.26 9.72 36.76
CA PRO A 80 -21.76 8.41 37.20
C PRO A 80 -22.44 7.23 36.51
N LYS A 81 -23.58 7.44 35.80
CA LYS A 81 -24.25 6.40 35.01
C LYS A 81 -23.60 6.17 33.64
N ILE A 82 -22.68 7.03 33.21
CA ILE A 82 -21.99 6.91 31.92
C ILE A 82 -20.62 6.28 32.17
N ALA A 83 -20.46 5.03 31.77
CA ALA A 83 -19.20 4.29 31.95
C ALA A 83 -18.14 4.69 30.91
N THR A 84 -18.54 4.95 29.66
CA THR A 84 -17.60 5.22 28.56
C THR A 84 -18.27 6.06 27.49
N ILE A 85 -17.47 6.93 26.83
CA ILE A 85 -17.88 7.71 25.68
C ILE A 85 -16.86 7.51 24.57
N ASN A 86 -17.33 7.06 23.41
CA ASN A 86 -16.50 6.80 22.25
C ASN A 86 -16.86 7.78 21.13
N SER A 87 -15.92 8.65 20.80
CA SER A 87 -16.05 9.60 19.70
C SER A 87 -15.45 9.02 18.42
N THR A 88 -16.26 8.85 17.39
CA THR A 88 -15.78 8.34 16.08
C THR A 88 -14.72 9.26 15.48
N THR A 89 -14.83 10.59 15.66
CA THR A 89 -13.84 11.56 15.17
C THR A 89 -12.50 11.39 15.89
N SER A 90 -12.51 11.32 17.23
CA SER A 90 -11.28 11.11 18.01
C SER A 90 -10.62 9.75 17.73
N ILE A 91 -11.41 8.68 17.51
CA ILE A 91 -10.89 7.37 17.09
C ILE A 91 -10.24 7.46 15.71
N SER A 92 -10.92 8.11 14.75
CA SER A 92 -10.40 8.32 13.40
C SER A 92 -9.10 9.13 13.39
N ASP A 93 -9.00 10.19 14.20
CA ASP A 93 -7.82 11.03 14.30
C ASP A 93 -6.63 10.29 14.93
N LYS A 94 -6.87 9.51 15.99
CA LYS A 94 -5.83 8.66 16.59
C LYS A 94 -5.34 7.62 15.59
N PHE A 95 -6.26 6.97 14.87
CA PHE A 95 -5.92 6.00 13.83
C PHE A 95 -5.09 6.65 12.72
N LYS A 96 -5.47 7.85 12.27
CA LYS A 96 -4.72 8.62 11.27
C LYS A 96 -3.29 8.92 11.74
N LYS A 97 -3.10 9.37 12.98
CA LYS A 97 -1.75 9.62 13.54
C LYS A 97 -0.89 8.35 13.61
N THR A 98 -1.50 7.20 13.93
CA THR A 98 -0.80 5.91 13.86
C THR A 98 -0.41 5.57 12.42
N MET A 99 -1.27 5.81 11.45
CA MET A 99 -0.95 5.62 10.03
C MET A 99 0.14 6.59 9.53
N ASP A 100 0.16 7.85 9.96
CA ASP A 100 1.23 8.79 9.60
C ASP A 100 2.62 8.29 10.05
N SER A 101 2.68 7.59 11.19
CA SER A 101 3.92 6.96 11.67
C SER A 101 4.34 5.77 10.81
N VAL A 102 3.37 4.95 10.39
CA VAL A 102 3.61 3.83 9.45
C VAL A 102 4.05 4.35 8.09
N ASP A 103 3.43 5.41 7.58
CA ASP A 103 3.79 6.07 6.32
C ASP A 103 5.22 6.60 6.34
N SER A 104 5.66 7.14 7.49
CA SER A 104 7.05 7.58 7.66
C SER A 104 8.05 6.43 7.54
N VAL A 105 7.74 5.26 8.11
CA VAL A 105 8.56 4.05 7.98
C VAL A 105 8.57 3.55 6.53
N ILE A 106 7.41 3.51 5.88
CA ILE A 106 7.28 3.12 4.46
C ILE A 106 8.11 4.05 3.58
N LEU A 107 8.12 5.35 3.84
CA LEU A 107 8.92 6.32 3.09
C LEU A 107 10.42 6.02 3.19
N VAL A 108 10.92 5.67 4.38
CA VAL A 108 12.32 5.24 4.55
C VAL A 108 12.61 3.97 3.75
N LEU A 109 11.72 2.98 3.79
CA LEU A 109 11.87 1.75 3.02
C LEU A 109 11.88 2.00 1.51
N ILE A 110 11.00 2.89 1.02
CA ILE A 110 10.99 3.33 -0.39
C ILE A 110 12.32 3.99 -0.75
N ALA A 111 12.84 4.88 0.10
CA ALA A 111 14.12 5.54 -0.13
C ALA A 111 15.29 4.54 -0.17
N SER A 112 15.32 3.56 0.73
CA SER A 112 16.33 2.49 0.75
C SER A 112 16.24 1.59 -0.49
N ALA A 113 15.04 1.16 -0.86
CA ALA A 113 14.82 0.36 -2.07
C ALA A 113 15.22 1.12 -3.34
N ALA A 114 14.92 2.42 -3.38
CA ALA A 114 15.29 3.30 -4.48
C ALA A 114 16.80 3.50 -4.60
N ALA A 115 17.51 3.67 -3.48
CA ALA A 115 18.97 3.73 -3.47
C ALA A 115 19.60 2.42 -3.96
N LEU A 116 19.08 1.27 -3.51
CA LEU A 116 19.52 -0.04 -3.98
C LEU A 116 19.27 -0.20 -5.50
N ALA A 117 18.08 0.16 -5.97
CA ALA A 117 17.71 0.10 -7.38
C ALA A 117 18.65 0.96 -8.23
N TYR A 118 18.99 2.17 -7.77
CA TYR A 118 19.96 3.04 -8.46
C TYR A 118 21.34 2.38 -8.58
N VAL A 119 21.87 1.79 -7.50
CA VAL A 119 23.18 1.11 -7.53
C VAL A 119 23.17 -0.07 -8.51
N VAL A 120 22.11 -0.87 -8.48
CA VAL A 120 21.95 -2.02 -9.39
C VAL A 120 21.87 -1.56 -10.86
N MET A 121 21.01 -0.58 -11.17
CA MET A 121 20.88 -0.04 -12.52
C MET A 121 22.18 0.59 -13.02
N TYR A 122 22.87 1.35 -12.17
CA TYR A 122 24.16 1.94 -12.49
C TYR A 122 25.18 0.86 -12.87
N ASN A 123 25.29 -0.20 -12.06
CA ASN A 123 26.24 -1.28 -12.29
C ASN A 123 25.91 -2.06 -13.57
N LEU A 124 24.65 -2.41 -13.80
CA LEU A 124 24.22 -3.12 -15.00
C LEU A 124 24.47 -2.30 -16.27
N THR A 125 24.10 -1.01 -16.26
CA THR A 125 24.32 -0.13 -17.41
C THR A 125 25.82 0.06 -17.66
N ASN A 126 26.61 0.16 -16.58
CA ASN A 126 28.05 0.26 -16.68
C ASN A 126 28.69 -0.99 -17.31
N ILE A 127 28.26 -2.18 -16.91
CA ILE A 127 28.70 -3.46 -17.50
C ILE A 127 28.33 -3.50 -18.99
N ASN A 128 27.06 -3.23 -19.33
CA ASN A 128 26.57 -3.23 -20.72
C ASN A 128 27.40 -2.27 -21.62
N ILE A 129 27.68 -1.05 -21.15
CA ILE A 129 28.52 -0.11 -21.91
C ILE A 129 29.97 -0.60 -22.04
N SER A 130 30.55 -1.16 -20.98
CA SER A 130 31.94 -1.62 -20.99
C SER A 130 32.14 -2.79 -21.96
N GLU A 131 31.18 -3.72 -22.00
CA GLU A 131 31.18 -4.84 -22.96
C GLU A 131 31.06 -4.35 -24.41
N ARG A 132 30.27 -3.30 -24.65
CA ARG A 132 30.02 -2.73 -25.99
C ARG A 132 30.94 -1.55 -26.33
N MET A 133 31.99 -1.31 -25.54
CA MET A 133 32.86 -0.13 -25.69
C MET A 133 33.55 -0.06 -27.07
N ARG A 134 33.94 -1.20 -27.64
CA ARG A 134 34.53 -1.28 -28.99
C ARG A 134 33.53 -0.93 -30.10
N GLU A 135 32.28 -1.38 -29.98
CA GLU A 135 31.21 -1.01 -30.91
C GLU A 135 30.99 0.50 -30.88
N LEU A 136 30.88 1.08 -29.68
CA LEU A 136 30.67 2.51 -29.48
C LEU A 136 31.85 3.36 -29.97
N ALA A 137 33.10 2.89 -29.77
CA ALA A 137 34.30 3.55 -30.27
C ALA A 137 34.33 3.56 -31.81
N THR A 138 33.95 2.46 -32.46
CA THR A 138 33.87 2.37 -33.92
C THR A 138 32.84 3.35 -34.48
N ILE A 139 31.67 3.47 -33.84
CA ILE A 139 30.64 4.44 -34.24
C ILE A 139 31.17 5.87 -34.14
N LYS A 140 31.90 6.23 -33.08
CA LYS A 140 32.50 7.58 -32.97
C LYS A 140 33.58 7.84 -34.02
N VAL A 141 34.40 6.85 -34.36
CA VAL A 141 35.44 6.99 -35.40
C VAL A 141 34.82 7.21 -36.79
N LEU A 142 33.63 6.67 -37.04
CA LEU A 142 32.84 6.95 -38.25
C LEU A 142 32.26 8.37 -38.30
N GLY A 143 32.52 9.21 -37.29
CA GLY A 143 32.17 10.64 -37.29
C GLY A 143 30.89 10.98 -36.53
N PHE A 144 30.25 10.02 -35.85
CA PHE A 144 29.05 10.28 -35.05
C PHE A 144 29.38 11.08 -33.79
N TYR A 145 28.49 12.01 -33.44
CA TYR A 145 28.61 12.85 -32.25
C TYR A 145 28.29 12.07 -30.96
N ASP A 146 28.87 12.50 -29.83
CA ASP A 146 28.61 11.91 -28.50
C ASP A 146 27.11 11.80 -28.16
N LYS A 147 26.30 12.76 -28.61
CA LYS A 147 24.84 12.76 -28.40
C LYS A 147 24.12 11.69 -29.20
N GLU A 148 24.60 11.36 -30.40
CA GLU A 148 24.01 10.33 -31.25
C GLU A 148 24.31 8.95 -30.67
N VAL A 149 25.55 8.74 -30.23
CA VAL A 149 25.98 7.51 -29.55
C VAL A 149 25.23 7.33 -28.22
N ALA A 150 25.07 8.38 -27.43
CA ALA A 150 24.27 8.32 -26.21
C ALA A 150 22.78 8.08 -26.49
N GLY A 151 22.23 8.66 -27.56
CA GLY A 151 20.86 8.46 -27.99
C GLY A 151 20.55 7.00 -28.34
N TYR A 152 21.52 6.28 -28.92
CA TYR A 152 21.41 4.85 -29.17
C TYR A 152 21.24 4.06 -27.87
N VAL A 153 22.14 4.27 -26.89
CA VAL A 153 22.08 3.60 -25.58
C VAL A 153 20.81 3.98 -24.80
N TYR A 154 20.38 5.25 -24.87
CA TYR A 154 19.17 5.69 -24.19
C TYR A 154 17.91 5.01 -24.72
N ARG A 155 17.82 4.74 -26.02
CA ARG A 155 16.67 4.03 -26.60
C ARG A 155 16.57 2.61 -26.05
N GLU A 156 17.69 1.90 -25.93
CA GLU A 156 17.76 0.57 -25.33
C GLU A 156 17.29 0.62 -23.86
N ASN A 157 17.84 1.55 -23.07
CA ASN A 157 17.47 1.74 -21.67
C ASN A 157 15.99 2.13 -21.48
N ILE A 158 15.43 2.95 -22.36
CA ILE A 158 14.01 3.34 -22.31
C ILE A 158 13.12 2.13 -22.56
N ILE A 159 13.41 1.31 -23.57
CA ILE A 159 12.63 0.10 -23.87
C ILE A 159 12.69 -0.87 -22.69
N LEU A 160 13.89 -1.13 -22.16
CA LEU A 160 14.09 -1.99 -20.99
C LEU A 160 13.35 -1.44 -19.75
N SER A 161 13.39 -0.12 -19.55
CA SER A 161 12.69 0.54 -18.43
C SER A 161 11.18 0.40 -18.58
N ILE A 162 10.62 0.58 -19.76
CA ILE A 162 9.17 0.43 -20.01
C ILE A 162 8.73 -1.01 -19.72
N ILE A 163 9.47 -2.00 -20.25
CA ILE A 163 9.16 -3.41 -20.01
C ILE A 163 9.27 -3.74 -18.52
N GLY A 164 10.34 -3.27 -17.87
CA GLY A 164 10.57 -3.44 -16.44
C GLY A 164 9.47 -2.79 -15.59
N THR A 165 9.03 -1.58 -15.93
CA THR A 165 7.91 -0.90 -15.27
C THR A 165 6.63 -1.71 -15.43
N LEU A 166 6.27 -2.12 -16.65
CA LEU A 166 5.05 -2.90 -16.88
C LEU A 166 5.06 -4.21 -16.09
N ALA A 167 6.15 -4.97 -16.15
CA ALA A 167 6.31 -6.20 -15.39
C ALA A 167 6.27 -5.93 -13.87
N GLY A 168 6.94 -4.88 -13.41
CA GLY A 168 6.97 -4.47 -12.02
C GLY A 168 5.61 -4.05 -11.48
N LEU A 169 4.79 -3.34 -12.28
CA LEU A 169 3.42 -2.98 -11.91
C LEU A 169 2.55 -4.23 -11.77
N ILE A 170 2.63 -5.16 -12.72
CA ILE A 170 1.87 -6.42 -12.67
C ILE A 170 2.25 -7.22 -11.42
N LEU A 171 3.55 -7.47 -11.21
CA LEU A 171 4.04 -8.20 -10.04
C LEU A 171 3.71 -7.46 -8.73
N GLY A 172 3.76 -6.13 -8.74
CA GLY A 172 3.41 -5.28 -7.61
C GLY A 172 1.96 -5.47 -7.16
N VAL A 173 1.02 -5.62 -8.10
CA VAL A 173 -0.39 -5.90 -7.76
C VAL A 173 -0.54 -7.25 -7.05
N PHE A 174 0.11 -8.29 -7.57
CA PHE A 174 0.07 -9.62 -6.95
C PHE A 174 0.70 -9.62 -5.56
N LEU A 175 1.87 -9.00 -5.42
CA LEU A 175 2.58 -8.93 -4.15
C LEU A 175 1.80 -8.09 -3.13
N HIS A 176 1.23 -6.96 -3.54
CA HIS A 176 0.38 -6.14 -2.69
C HIS A 176 -0.82 -6.92 -2.15
N LYS A 177 -1.52 -7.64 -3.03
CA LYS A 177 -2.67 -8.48 -2.63
C LYS A 177 -2.25 -9.57 -1.65
N TYR A 178 -1.11 -10.21 -1.90
CA TYR A 178 -0.56 -11.25 -1.03
C TYR A 178 -0.22 -10.70 0.36
N VAL A 179 0.52 -9.59 0.42
CA VAL A 179 0.92 -8.95 1.68
C VAL A 179 -0.31 -8.49 2.48
N ILE A 180 -1.27 -7.81 1.84
CA ILE A 180 -2.48 -7.33 2.52
C ILE A 180 -3.30 -8.50 3.07
N THR A 181 -3.55 -9.53 2.27
CA THR A 181 -4.37 -10.67 2.71
C THR A 181 -3.69 -11.45 3.85
N THR A 182 -2.36 -11.48 3.89
CA THR A 182 -1.59 -12.14 4.95
C THR A 182 -1.51 -11.29 6.22
N ALA A 183 -1.56 -9.96 6.09
CA ALA A 183 -1.54 -9.03 7.21
C ALA A 183 -2.93 -8.81 7.84
N GLU A 184 -4.01 -9.16 7.14
CA GLU A 184 -5.37 -9.19 7.71
C GLU A 184 -5.38 -10.11 8.94
N THR A 185 -6.00 -9.63 10.02
CA THR A 185 -6.24 -10.43 11.23
C THR A 185 -7.73 -10.74 11.34
N ASP A 186 -8.11 -11.68 12.21
CA ASP A 186 -9.53 -12.03 12.38
C ASP A 186 -10.40 -10.83 12.71
N MET A 187 -9.86 -9.76 13.31
CA MET A 187 -10.64 -8.56 13.68
C MET A 187 -10.59 -7.42 12.66
N VAL A 188 -9.68 -7.44 11.68
CA VAL A 188 -9.47 -6.28 10.79
C VAL A 188 -9.31 -6.75 9.35
N MET A 189 -10.16 -6.21 8.47
CA MET A 189 -10.07 -6.37 7.03
C MET A 189 -9.53 -5.09 6.40
N PHE A 190 -8.41 -5.22 5.69
CA PHE A 190 -7.82 -4.12 4.94
C PHE A 190 -8.51 -3.96 3.59
N SER A 191 -8.68 -2.70 3.16
CA SER A 191 -9.13 -2.44 1.78
C SER A 191 -8.04 -2.89 0.80
N ARG A 192 -8.45 -3.65 -0.21
CA ARG A 192 -7.57 -4.22 -1.24
C ARG A 192 -7.47 -3.35 -2.49
N GLU A 193 -7.97 -2.12 -2.40
CA GLU A 193 -7.99 -1.19 -3.52
C GLU A 193 -6.68 -0.42 -3.64
N ILE A 194 -5.98 -0.64 -4.74
CA ILE A 194 -4.84 0.18 -5.12
C ILE A 194 -5.36 1.37 -5.92
N LYS A 195 -5.19 2.58 -5.40
CA LYS A 195 -5.55 3.81 -6.12
C LYS A 195 -4.74 3.92 -7.42
N THR A 196 -5.40 4.30 -8.51
CA THR A 196 -4.76 4.50 -9.83
C THR A 196 -3.55 5.44 -9.76
N MET A 197 -3.60 6.45 -8.89
CA MET A 197 -2.50 7.40 -8.69
C MET A 197 -1.21 6.73 -8.18
N SER A 198 -1.30 5.62 -7.44
CA SER A 198 -0.13 4.87 -6.97
C SER A 198 0.66 4.25 -8.13
N PHE A 199 -0.03 3.82 -9.19
CA PHE A 199 0.61 3.33 -10.43
C PHE A 199 1.32 4.46 -11.18
N ILE A 200 0.74 5.67 -11.16
CA ILE A 200 1.35 6.86 -11.77
C ILE A 200 2.61 7.25 -11.00
N TYR A 201 2.55 7.35 -9.66
CA TYR A 201 3.71 7.70 -8.85
C TYR A 201 4.86 6.69 -8.99
N SER A 202 4.57 5.39 -8.99
CA SER A 202 5.60 4.35 -9.19
C SER A 202 6.22 4.40 -10.60
N SER A 203 5.42 4.66 -11.63
CA SER A 203 5.91 4.82 -13.01
C SER A 203 6.80 6.07 -13.15
N ILE A 204 6.36 7.21 -12.62
CA ILE A 204 7.16 8.45 -12.60
C ILE A 204 8.47 8.24 -11.85
N LEU A 205 8.42 7.59 -10.69
CA LEU A 205 9.62 7.29 -9.89
C LEU A 205 10.63 6.48 -10.71
N THR A 206 10.16 5.46 -11.44
CA THR A 206 11.02 4.64 -12.31
C THR A 206 11.64 5.46 -13.44
N ILE A 207 10.85 6.33 -14.09
CA ILE A 207 11.34 7.22 -15.15
C ILE A 207 12.40 8.18 -14.62
N VAL A 208 12.20 8.75 -13.42
CA VAL A 208 13.17 9.65 -12.78
C VAL A 208 14.50 8.92 -12.52
N PHE A 209 14.45 7.70 -11.97
CA PHE A 209 15.67 6.91 -11.73
C PHE A 209 16.38 6.50 -13.02
N SER A 210 15.64 6.00 -14.01
CA SER A 210 16.19 5.65 -15.33
C SER A 210 16.86 6.86 -16.00
N SER A 211 16.21 8.03 -15.93
CA SER A 211 16.78 9.28 -16.45
C SER A 211 18.05 9.70 -15.71
N LEU A 212 18.08 9.56 -14.38
CA LEU A 212 19.24 9.91 -13.57
C LEU A 212 20.45 9.02 -13.90
N VAL A 213 20.23 7.71 -14.06
CA VAL A 213 21.27 6.76 -14.52
C VAL A 213 21.77 7.14 -15.92
N ASN A 214 20.87 7.42 -16.86
CA ASN A 214 21.21 7.84 -18.21
C ASN A 214 22.09 9.10 -18.24
N VAL A 215 21.74 10.13 -17.45
CA VAL A 215 22.55 11.37 -17.34
C VAL A 215 23.95 11.11 -16.79
N VAL A 216 24.08 10.24 -15.78
CA VAL A 216 25.39 9.84 -15.25
C VAL A 216 26.20 9.11 -16.32
N MET A 217 25.56 8.25 -17.12
CA MET A 217 26.22 7.49 -18.19
C MET A 217 26.66 8.36 -19.35
N TYR A 218 25.93 9.42 -19.70
CA TYR A 218 26.36 10.39 -20.71
C TYR A 218 27.76 10.95 -20.44
N LYS A 219 28.02 11.30 -19.17
CA LYS A 219 29.33 11.80 -18.75
C LYS A 219 30.44 10.77 -18.95
N LYS A 220 30.12 9.49 -18.83
CA LYS A 220 31.06 8.38 -19.03
C LYS A 220 31.29 8.11 -20.51
N LEU A 221 30.23 8.07 -21.33
CA LEU A 221 30.32 7.90 -22.78
C LEU A 221 31.17 8.99 -23.44
N LYS A 222 31.06 10.24 -22.97
CA LYS A 222 31.88 11.36 -23.45
C LYS A 222 33.38 11.18 -23.19
N LYS A 223 33.74 10.44 -22.13
CA LYS A 223 35.14 10.22 -21.72
C LYS A 223 35.79 8.98 -22.36
N ILE A 224 35.10 8.26 -23.24
CA ILE A 224 35.66 7.08 -23.91
C ILE A 224 36.76 7.50 -24.90
N ASN A 225 37.97 6.99 -24.68
CA ASN A 225 39.13 7.20 -25.54
C ASN A 225 39.10 6.20 -26.71
N MET A 226 38.79 6.69 -27.92
CA MET A 226 38.61 5.86 -29.11
C MET A 226 39.88 5.11 -29.52
N VAL A 227 41.04 5.76 -29.41
CA VAL A 227 42.33 5.24 -29.88
C VAL A 227 42.82 4.09 -28.99
N GLU A 228 42.62 4.23 -27.68
CA GLU A 228 43.05 3.25 -26.68
C GLU A 228 42.13 2.01 -26.66
N SER A 229 40.84 2.21 -26.95
CA SER A 229 39.86 1.13 -27.04
C SER A 229 40.07 0.21 -28.25
N LEU A 230 40.75 0.70 -29.30
CA LEU A 230 41.10 -0.07 -30.49
C LEU A 230 42.47 -0.77 -30.36
N LYS A 231 43.40 -0.21 -29.58
CA LYS A 231 44.73 -0.79 -29.33
C LYS A 231 44.75 -1.96 -28.33
N SER A 232 43.75 -2.08 -27.48
CA SER A 232 43.74 -3.01 -26.34
C SER A 232 43.37 -4.46 -26.70
N ALA A 233 43.33 -4.82 -27.98
CA ALA A 233 43.01 -6.16 -28.46
C ALA A 233 44.15 -6.83 -29.28
N GLU A 234 45.33 -6.21 -29.35
CA GLU A 234 46.59 -6.90 -29.69
C GLU A 234 47.31 -7.37 -28.43
#